data_AF-N9TC61-F1
#
_entry.id   AF-N9TC61-F1
#
_cell.length_a   1.000
_cell.length_b   1.000
_cell.length_c   1.000
_cell.angle_alpha   90.00
_cell.angle_beta   90.00
_cell.angle_gamma   90.00
#
_symmetry.space_group_name_H-M   'P 1'
#
loop_
_entity.id
_entity.type
_entity.pdbx_description
1 polymer ?
#
loop_
_entity_poly.entity_id
_entity_poly.type
_entity_poly.pdbx_seq_one_letter_code
_entity_poly.pdbx_strand_id
1 'polypeptide(L)'
;MSVTLPSVQASAMAESLSPDPLQTLLLPLNNDIPAGVLKYFCSTLNTPEQLFKNTEMVFSYYISEGKISQLIDYLIDREIEECFRTPSSIFRRNSIFTRIIRIFLDNELKQFLKEVINIVQKHMKQIKFKLVIGNTINADVEKSVNKIADIIQSILEHIIDCKNYPTGFSYFMHKVSIELHKRTPSVELSALKNLIFLRTINSALVHSQSKNQQEIESIKTLSVAFQWFVGDSTEQNIPPAQNWKLQLSEKLGSLRSQVDSWVTSLRDLALDDFFELSWVSPDACNELLPRMKKEWKDILEFLSPESQGLLSLHFSNEQETMRMYIRLTNELDAFSNGTVKEHSDLLMKMTAMTMQIKDLKAEIKYLKKILVEKDPSLGYLLQPEH
;
A
#
# COMPACT_ATOMS: atom_id res chain seq x y z
N MET A 1 -37.27 19.65 56.60
CA MET A 1 -36.22 18.64 56.41
C MET A 1 -36.09 18.40 54.93
N SER A 2 -35.15 19.10 54.30
CA SER A 2 -34.88 19.04 52.86
C SER A 2 -33.86 17.93 52.59
N VAL A 3 -34.28 16.92 51.83
CA VAL A 3 -33.40 15.87 51.32
C VAL A 3 -32.76 16.39 50.04
N THR A 4 -31.45 16.62 50.07
CA THR A 4 -30.61 16.85 48.89
C THR A 4 -30.14 15.50 48.34
N LEU A 5 -30.45 15.22 47.07
CA LEU A 5 -29.94 14.08 46.31
C LEU A 5 -28.56 14.42 45.70
N PRO A 6 -27.63 13.46 45.58
CA PRO A 6 -26.26 13.69 45.13
C PRO A 6 -26.17 13.72 43.61
N SER A 7 -25.83 14.86 43.02
CA SER A 7 -25.73 15.06 41.57
C SER A 7 -24.29 15.08 41.02
N VAL A 8 -23.30 14.55 41.76
CA VAL A 8 -21.87 14.72 41.39
C VAL A 8 -21.19 13.42 40.92
N GLN A 9 -21.80 12.24 41.11
CA GLN A 9 -21.16 10.97 40.71
C GLN A 9 -21.59 10.41 39.34
N ALA A 10 -22.68 10.91 38.75
CA ALA A 10 -23.15 10.42 37.44
C ALA A 10 -22.36 11.01 36.24
N SER A 11 -21.74 12.19 36.41
CA SER A 11 -21.02 12.86 35.31
C SER A 11 -19.65 12.24 35.02
N ALA A 12 -19.00 11.63 36.01
CA ALA A 12 -17.66 11.05 35.87
C ALA A 12 -17.66 9.63 35.25
N MET A 13 -18.81 8.94 35.22
CA MET A 13 -18.91 7.61 34.61
C MET A 13 -19.34 7.65 33.13
N ALA A 14 -19.94 8.76 32.66
CA ALA A 14 -20.42 8.91 31.29
C ALA A 14 -19.33 9.28 30.26
N GLU A 15 -18.22 9.89 30.68
CA GLU A 15 -17.09 10.23 29.79
C GLU A 15 -16.28 9.00 29.34
N SER A 16 -16.51 7.82 29.94
CA SER A 16 -15.76 6.60 29.66
C SER A 16 -16.34 5.70 28.55
N LEU A 17 -17.48 6.08 27.96
CA LEU A 17 -18.23 5.24 27.00
C LEU A 17 -18.39 5.85 25.60
N SER A 18 -18.00 7.11 25.39
CA SER A 18 -17.85 7.66 24.04
C SER A 18 -16.44 7.35 23.53
N PRO A 19 -16.27 6.62 22.41
CA PRO A 19 -14.94 6.41 21.82
C PRO A 19 -14.27 7.78 21.63
N ASP A 20 -12.95 7.86 21.86
CA ASP A 20 -12.21 9.10 21.61
C ASP A 20 -12.53 9.52 20.16
N PRO A 21 -12.98 10.76 19.91
CA PRO A 21 -13.34 11.19 18.56
C PRO A 21 -12.23 10.89 17.53
N LEU A 22 -10.96 10.87 17.95
CA LEU A 22 -9.84 10.48 17.10
C LEU A 22 -9.82 9.00 16.73
N GLN A 23 -10.29 8.11 17.61
CA GLN A 23 -10.48 6.70 17.27
C GLN A 23 -11.47 6.57 16.11
N THR A 24 -12.54 7.39 16.11
CA THR A 24 -13.54 7.36 15.02
C THR A 24 -13.01 7.85 13.67
N LEU A 25 -11.96 8.69 13.66
CA LEU A 25 -11.33 9.17 12.43
C LEU A 25 -10.24 8.22 11.92
N LEU A 26 -9.51 7.55 12.81
CA LEU A 26 -8.33 6.76 12.46
C LEU A 26 -8.66 5.30 12.14
N LEU A 27 -9.45 4.64 13.01
CA LEU A 27 -9.71 3.22 12.92
C LEU A 27 -10.44 2.74 11.64
N PRO A 28 -11.26 3.56 10.96
CA PRO A 28 -11.93 3.11 9.74
C PRO A 28 -11.01 2.91 8.54
N LEU A 29 -9.79 3.48 8.52
CA LEU A 29 -8.81 3.34 7.43
C LEU A 29 -9.38 3.62 6.01
N ASN A 30 -10.43 4.44 5.90
CA ASN A 30 -11.18 4.65 4.66
C ASN A 30 -11.08 6.08 4.11
N ASN A 31 -10.80 7.06 4.97
CA ASN A 31 -10.54 8.45 4.60
C ASN A 31 -9.03 8.69 4.45
N ASP A 32 -8.62 9.90 4.10
CA ASP A 32 -7.22 10.31 3.96
C ASP A 32 -6.58 10.75 5.29
N ILE A 33 -7.31 10.80 6.41
CA ILE A 33 -6.76 11.16 7.74
C ILE A 33 -5.67 10.18 8.18
N PRO A 34 -5.86 8.84 8.17
CA PRO A 34 -4.79 7.90 8.43
C PRO A 34 -3.59 8.09 7.51
N ALA A 35 -3.81 8.39 6.22
CA ALA A 35 -2.71 8.70 5.31
C ALA A 35 -1.96 9.96 5.74
N GLY A 36 -2.65 11.04 6.11
CA GLY A 36 -2.01 12.28 6.58
C GLY A 36 -1.24 12.08 7.87
N VAL A 37 -1.80 11.32 8.83
CA VAL A 37 -1.11 10.95 10.09
C VAL A 37 0.17 10.17 9.79
N LEU A 38 0.11 9.16 8.92
CA LEU A 38 1.28 8.41 8.49
C LEU A 38 2.29 9.32 7.77
N LYS A 39 1.84 10.23 6.89
CA LYS A 39 2.70 11.16 6.15
C LYS A 39 3.43 12.13 7.05
N TYR A 40 2.78 12.60 8.11
CA TYR A 40 3.38 13.49 9.11
C TYR A 40 4.34 12.75 10.05
N PHE A 41 3.85 11.75 10.79
CA PHE A 41 4.66 11.05 11.79
C PHE A 41 5.75 10.17 11.16
N CYS A 42 5.53 9.63 9.97
CA CYS A 42 6.53 8.83 9.25
C CYS A 42 7.20 9.61 8.11
N SER A 43 7.24 10.94 8.21
CA SER A 43 7.81 11.81 7.18
C SER A 43 9.31 11.61 6.97
N THR A 44 9.79 12.15 5.85
CA THR A 44 11.18 12.02 5.42
C THR A 44 12.18 12.88 6.19
N LEU A 45 11.67 13.81 7.00
CA LEU A 45 12.45 14.73 7.83
C LEU A 45 12.93 14.08 9.13
N ASN A 46 12.32 12.95 9.51
CA ASN A 46 12.68 12.20 10.72
C ASN A 46 14.01 11.45 10.56
N THR A 47 14.78 11.36 11.65
CA THR A 47 15.94 10.44 11.70
C THR A 47 15.48 8.98 11.62
N PRO A 48 16.34 8.02 11.26
CA PRO A 48 15.98 6.60 11.25
C PRO A 48 15.39 6.10 12.58
N GLU A 49 15.92 6.57 13.71
CA GLU A 49 15.44 6.20 15.04
C GLU A 49 14.06 6.79 15.34
N GLN A 50 13.84 8.06 14.97
CA GLN A 50 12.52 8.70 15.11
C GLN A 50 11.49 8.01 14.21
N LEU A 51 11.87 7.69 12.98
CA LEU A 51 11.01 7.02 12.03
C LEU A 51 10.61 5.62 12.53
N PHE A 52 11.55 4.86 13.10
CA PHE A 52 11.25 3.59 13.76
C PHE A 52 10.25 3.78 14.90
N LYS A 53 10.52 4.69 15.85
CA LYS A 53 9.63 4.94 17.00
C LYS A 53 8.23 5.38 16.58
N ASN A 54 8.14 6.28 15.60
CA ASN A 54 6.86 6.76 15.10
C ASN A 54 6.09 5.64 14.38
N THR A 55 6.79 4.76 13.66
CA THR A 55 6.17 3.58 13.03
C THR A 55 5.70 2.58 14.09
N GLU A 56 6.53 2.30 15.10
CA GLU A 56 6.19 1.43 16.23
C GLU A 56 4.96 1.94 16.99
N MET A 57 4.91 3.24 17.28
CA MET A 57 3.76 3.90 17.91
C MET A 57 2.46 3.68 17.13
N VAL A 58 2.49 3.87 15.80
CA VAL A 58 1.31 3.65 14.96
C VAL A 58 0.92 2.17 14.97
N PHE A 59 1.87 1.26 14.76
CA PHE A 59 1.58 -0.17 14.75
C PHE A 59 1.03 -0.64 16.10
N SER A 60 1.60 -0.17 17.20
CA SER A 60 1.15 -0.49 18.57
C SER A 60 -0.30 -0.07 18.80
N TYR A 61 -0.69 1.12 18.33
CA TYR A 61 -2.08 1.60 18.39
C TYR A 61 -3.07 0.69 17.62
N TYR A 62 -2.74 0.27 16.40
CA TYR A 62 -3.62 -0.63 15.64
C TYR A 62 -3.62 -2.07 16.20
N ILE A 63 -2.54 -2.51 16.85
CA ILE A 63 -2.51 -3.78 17.58
C ILE A 63 -3.45 -3.71 18.79
N SER A 64 -3.39 -2.66 19.62
CA SER A 64 -4.26 -2.53 20.79
C SER A 64 -5.74 -2.49 20.44
N GLU A 65 -6.07 -2.02 19.24
CA GLU A 65 -7.44 -1.91 18.72
C GLU A 65 -7.86 -3.15 17.90
N GLY A 66 -7.01 -4.19 17.81
CA GLY A 66 -7.31 -5.43 17.08
C GLY A 66 -7.42 -5.27 15.56
N LYS A 67 -6.77 -4.25 14.99
CA LYS A 67 -6.88 -3.83 13.58
C LYS A 67 -5.55 -3.85 12.81
N ILE A 68 -4.56 -4.60 13.29
CA ILE A 68 -3.24 -4.65 12.64
C ILE A 68 -3.29 -5.20 11.20
N SER A 69 -4.12 -6.22 10.94
CA SER A 69 -4.36 -6.76 9.60
C SER A 69 -4.91 -5.69 8.65
N GLN A 70 -5.88 -4.90 9.12
CA GLN A 70 -6.46 -3.80 8.35
C GLN A 70 -5.43 -2.70 8.04
N LEU A 71 -4.54 -2.38 8.99
CA LEU A 71 -3.45 -1.43 8.75
C LEU A 71 -2.49 -1.94 7.67
N ILE A 72 -2.11 -3.23 7.72
CA ILE A 72 -1.24 -3.83 6.70
C ILE A 72 -1.89 -3.76 5.32
N ASP A 73 -3.15 -4.20 5.21
CA ASP A 73 -3.91 -4.17 3.96
C ASP A 73 -3.97 -2.73 3.42
N TYR A 74 -4.24 -1.75 4.30
CA TYR A 74 -4.25 -0.34 3.95
C TYR A 74 -2.89 0.17 3.41
N LEU A 75 -1.77 -0.19 4.05
CA LEU A 75 -0.44 0.21 3.60
C LEU A 75 -0.11 -0.35 2.21
N ILE A 76 -0.51 -1.59 1.94
CA ILE A 76 -0.34 -2.26 0.65
C ILE A 76 -1.16 -1.53 -0.42
N ASP A 77 -2.45 -1.32 -0.15
CA ASP A 77 -3.37 -0.67 -1.08
C ASP A 77 -2.89 0.74 -1.45
N ARG A 78 -2.47 1.53 -0.46
CA ARG A 78 -1.97 2.89 -0.70
C ARG A 78 -0.70 2.92 -1.55
N GLU A 79 0.25 2.01 -1.32
CA GLU A 79 1.46 1.94 -2.15
C GLU A 79 1.15 1.55 -3.60
N ILE A 80 0.20 0.63 -3.82
CA ILE A 80 -0.24 0.24 -5.18
C ILE A 80 -1.00 1.39 -5.85
N GLU A 81 -1.91 2.06 -5.13
CA GLU A 81 -2.72 3.19 -5.64
C GLU A 81 -1.86 4.39 -6.03
N GLU A 82 -0.88 4.79 -5.19
CA GLU A 82 0.07 5.86 -5.52
C GLU A 82 0.93 5.53 -6.76
N CYS A 83 0.96 4.24 -7.14
CA CYS A 83 1.67 3.75 -8.30
C CYS A 83 0.81 3.44 -9.52
N PHE A 84 -0.50 3.72 -9.50
CA PHE A 84 -1.42 3.32 -10.57
C PHE A 84 -0.97 3.75 -11.98
N ARG A 85 -0.41 4.96 -12.13
CA ARG A 85 0.09 5.47 -13.44
C ARG A 85 1.41 4.85 -13.88
N THR A 86 2.19 4.31 -12.95
CA THR A 86 3.52 3.73 -13.20
C THR A 86 3.70 2.45 -12.36
N PRO A 87 2.99 1.35 -12.69
CA PRO A 87 3.01 0.12 -11.90
C PRO A 87 4.39 -0.52 -11.75
N SER A 88 5.28 -0.32 -12.73
CA SER A 88 6.69 -0.78 -12.67
C SER A 88 7.51 -0.14 -11.54
N SER A 89 6.96 0.87 -10.86
CA SER A 89 7.61 1.60 -9.77
C SER A 89 7.10 1.24 -8.37
N ILE A 90 6.14 0.29 -8.25
CA ILE A 90 5.64 -0.23 -6.97
C ILE A 90 6.82 -0.78 -6.15
N PHE A 91 6.94 -0.39 -4.88
CA PHE A 91 8.04 -0.72 -3.96
C PHE A 91 9.45 -0.29 -4.43
N ARG A 92 9.55 0.44 -5.55
CA ARG A 92 10.80 1.03 -6.06
C ARG A 92 10.94 2.49 -5.68
N ARG A 93 9.84 3.18 -5.39
CA ARG A 93 9.87 4.57 -4.94
C ARG A 93 10.28 4.66 -3.47
N ASN A 94 10.69 5.85 -3.07
CA ASN A 94 10.97 6.17 -1.67
C ASN A 94 9.76 6.90 -1.04
N SER A 95 8.56 6.35 -1.27
CA SER A 95 7.30 6.86 -0.70
C SER A 95 7.29 6.64 0.82
N ILE A 96 6.39 7.33 1.51
CA ILE A 96 6.21 7.14 2.95
C ILE A 96 5.70 5.72 3.25
N PHE A 97 4.78 5.20 2.43
CA PHE A 97 4.28 3.83 2.57
C PHE A 97 5.38 2.78 2.36
N THR A 98 6.21 2.91 1.32
CA THR A 98 7.36 2.01 1.12
C THR A 98 8.34 2.07 2.30
N ARG A 99 8.53 3.23 2.94
CA ARG A 99 9.38 3.36 4.13
C ARG A 99 8.81 2.65 5.36
N ILE A 100 7.52 2.83 5.61
CA ILE A 100 6.82 2.14 6.70
C ILE A 100 6.90 0.63 6.48
N ILE A 101 6.61 0.16 5.27
CA ILE A 101 6.71 -1.25 4.87
C ILE A 101 8.14 -1.76 5.08
N ARG A 102 9.16 -0.97 4.73
CA ARG A 102 10.56 -1.35 4.96
C ARG A 102 10.88 -1.51 6.45
N ILE A 103 10.41 -0.60 7.30
CA ILE A 103 10.62 -0.71 8.76
C ILE A 103 9.94 -1.96 9.30
N PHE A 104 8.71 -2.22 8.86
CA PHE A 104 8.01 -3.45 9.18
C PHE A 104 8.84 -4.68 8.78
N LEU A 105 9.28 -4.78 7.52
CA LEU A 105 10.05 -5.92 7.02
C LEU A 105 11.43 -6.07 7.70
N ASP A 106 12.17 -4.98 7.90
CA ASP A 106 13.50 -5.00 8.51
C ASP A 106 13.46 -5.50 9.96
N ASN A 107 12.35 -5.23 10.68
CA ASN A 107 12.18 -5.68 12.05
C ASN A 107 11.55 -7.07 12.15
N GLU A 108 10.53 -7.34 11.34
CA GLU A 108 9.87 -8.65 11.30
C GLU A 108 10.85 -9.75 10.87
N LEU A 109 11.69 -9.48 9.86
CA LEU A 109 12.70 -10.41 9.37
C LEU A 109 14.06 -10.26 10.04
N LYS A 110 14.19 -9.49 11.13
CA LYS A 110 15.50 -9.15 11.73
C LYS A 110 16.38 -10.37 12.01
N GLN A 111 15.79 -11.45 12.54
CA GLN A 111 16.52 -12.68 12.84
C GLN A 111 16.90 -13.43 11.56
N PHE A 112 15.96 -13.54 10.62
CA PHE A 112 16.20 -14.15 9.31
C PHE A 112 17.33 -13.43 8.53
N LEU A 113 17.32 -12.10 8.52
CA LEU A 113 18.35 -11.29 7.86
C LEU A 113 19.73 -11.48 8.50
N LYS A 114 19.80 -11.66 9.83
CA LYS A 114 21.06 -12.02 10.50
C LYS A 114 21.58 -13.38 10.03
N GLU A 115 20.70 -14.37 9.84
CA GLU A 115 21.10 -15.68 9.32
C GLU A 115 21.65 -15.57 7.89
N VAL A 116 20.99 -14.81 7.02
CA VAL A 116 21.46 -14.53 5.66
C VAL A 116 22.84 -13.85 5.68
N ILE A 117 23.03 -12.82 6.53
CA ILE A 117 24.32 -12.16 6.69
C ILE A 117 25.39 -13.14 7.20
N ASN A 118 25.05 -14.03 8.15
CA ASN A 118 25.97 -15.03 8.67
C ASN A 118 26.40 -16.03 7.60
N ILE A 119 25.51 -16.44 6.70
CA ILE A 119 25.84 -17.29 5.53
C ILE A 119 26.91 -16.59 4.68
N VAL A 120 26.69 -15.32 4.33
CA VAL A 120 27.65 -14.53 3.55
C VAL A 120 28.97 -14.39 4.28
N GLN A 121 28.97 -14.04 5.55
CA GLN A 121 30.19 -13.88 6.35
C GLN A 121 30.99 -15.19 6.46
N LYS A 122 30.31 -16.34 6.57
CA LYS A 122 30.95 -17.67 6.60
C LYS A 122 31.71 -17.94 5.31
N HIS A 123 31.11 -17.62 4.16
CA HIS A 123 31.77 -17.72 2.86
C HIS A 123 32.92 -16.72 2.72
N MET A 124 32.71 -15.46 3.09
CA MET A 124 33.73 -14.40 2.99
C MET A 124 35.01 -14.74 3.77
N LYS A 125 34.89 -15.35 4.96
CA LYS A 125 36.05 -15.79 5.76
C LYS A 125 36.91 -16.85 5.06
N GLN A 126 36.34 -17.62 4.13
CA GLN A 126 37.07 -18.64 3.36
C GLN A 126 37.73 -18.08 2.10
N ILE A 127 37.30 -16.89 1.66
CA ILE A 127 37.77 -16.25 0.43
C ILE A 127 38.99 -15.39 0.74
N LYS A 128 40.15 -15.79 0.21
CA LYS A 128 41.44 -15.10 0.43
C LYS A 128 41.75 -13.99 -0.58
N PHE A 129 40.83 -13.68 -1.48
CA PHE A 129 41.01 -12.70 -2.56
C PHE A 129 39.80 -11.77 -2.64
N LYS A 130 39.94 -10.62 -3.30
CA LYS A 130 38.82 -9.71 -3.51
C LYS A 130 37.91 -10.24 -4.62
N LEU A 131 36.60 -10.27 -4.39
CA LEU A 131 35.65 -10.64 -5.44
C LEU A 131 35.57 -9.52 -6.49
N VAL A 132 35.60 -9.91 -7.76
CA VAL A 132 35.46 -9.02 -8.91
C VAL A 132 34.50 -9.62 -9.94
N ILE A 133 33.83 -8.74 -10.70
CA ILE A 133 32.93 -9.10 -11.80
C ILE A 133 33.41 -8.40 -13.08
N GLY A 134 33.20 -9.01 -14.25
CA GLY A 134 33.68 -8.48 -15.52
C GLY A 134 33.80 -9.57 -16.59
N ASN A 135 34.85 -9.49 -17.41
CA ASN A 135 35.10 -10.50 -18.44
C ASN A 135 35.74 -11.77 -17.84
N THR A 136 35.06 -12.90 -17.94
CA THR A 136 35.44 -14.20 -17.40
C THR A 136 36.53 -14.93 -18.18
N ILE A 137 37.01 -14.38 -19.30
CA ILE A 137 38.26 -14.85 -19.94
C ILE A 137 39.44 -14.71 -18.97
N ASN A 138 39.38 -13.76 -18.03
CA ASN A 138 40.33 -13.69 -16.93
C ASN A 138 39.97 -14.73 -15.85
N ALA A 139 40.88 -15.67 -15.59
CA ALA A 139 40.71 -16.74 -14.60
C ALA A 139 40.37 -16.23 -13.18
N ASP A 140 40.85 -15.06 -12.77
CA ASP A 140 40.52 -14.46 -11.47
C ASP A 140 39.06 -14.00 -11.40
N VAL A 141 38.53 -13.50 -12.53
CA VAL A 141 37.11 -13.11 -12.66
C VAL A 141 36.25 -14.37 -12.68
N GLU A 142 36.62 -15.39 -13.45
CA GLU A 142 35.90 -16.67 -13.46
C GLU A 142 35.81 -17.30 -12.06
N LYS A 143 36.94 -17.35 -11.35
CA LYS A 143 37.00 -17.84 -9.97
C LYS A 143 36.13 -17.00 -9.02
N SER A 144 36.10 -15.68 -9.20
CA SER A 144 35.23 -14.79 -8.43
C SER A 144 33.76 -15.05 -8.71
N VAL A 145 33.36 -15.19 -9.98
CA VAL A 145 31.99 -15.49 -10.40
C VAL A 145 31.53 -16.85 -9.85
N ASN A 146 32.41 -17.84 -9.85
CA ASN A 146 32.13 -19.15 -9.22
C ASN A 146 31.82 -18.99 -7.72
N LYS A 147 32.64 -18.22 -6.99
CA LYS A 147 32.40 -17.98 -5.55
C LYS A 147 31.15 -17.14 -5.29
N ILE A 148 30.87 -16.16 -6.14
CA ILE A 148 29.62 -15.39 -6.11
C ILE A 148 28.43 -16.33 -6.31
N ALA A 149 28.50 -17.25 -7.28
CA ALA A 149 27.44 -18.22 -7.53
C ALA A 149 27.19 -19.12 -6.30
N ASP A 150 28.25 -19.65 -5.68
CA ASP A 150 28.14 -20.46 -4.45
C ASP A 150 27.43 -19.71 -3.31
N ILE A 151 27.75 -18.42 -3.14
CA ILE A 151 27.15 -17.58 -2.10
C ILE A 151 25.68 -17.29 -2.42
N ILE A 152 25.37 -16.87 -3.65
CA ILE A 152 24.00 -16.57 -4.07
C ILE A 152 23.13 -17.82 -3.94
N GLN A 153 23.64 -18.98 -4.37
CA GLN A 153 22.96 -20.26 -4.19
C GLN A 153 22.62 -20.52 -2.72
N SER A 154 23.61 -20.40 -1.83
CA SER A 154 23.40 -20.61 -0.39
C SER A 154 22.35 -19.67 0.21
N ILE A 155 22.29 -18.41 -0.25
CA ILE A 155 21.27 -17.45 0.20
C ILE A 155 19.89 -17.85 -0.30
N LEU A 156 19.76 -18.17 -1.58
CA LEU A 156 18.46 -18.47 -2.21
C LEU A 156 17.89 -19.81 -1.73
N GLU A 157 18.72 -20.83 -1.55
CA GLU A 157 18.32 -22.09 -0.93
C GLU A 157 17.82 -21.87 0.51
N HIS A 158 18.53 -21.09 1.32
CA HIS A 158 18.08 -20.74 2.68
C HIS A 158 16.72 -20.03 2.70
N ILE A 159 16.43 -19.21 1.68
CA ILE A 159 15.13 -18.52 1.53
C ILE A 159 14.03 -19.53 1.17
N ILE A 160 14.25 -20.34 0.13
CA ILE A 160 13.24 -21.29 -0.34
C ILE A 160 12.96 -22.38 0.71
N ASP A 161 13.99 -22.86 1.40
CA ASP A 161 13.89 -23.93 2.38
C ASP A 161 13.40 -23.44 3.76
N CYS A 162 13.26 -22.12 3.95
CA CYS A 162 12.77 -21.57 5.20
C CYS A 162 11.29 -21.93 5.40
N LYS A 163 11.02 -22.83 6.35
CA LYS A 163 9.66 -23.29 6.65
C LYS A 163 8.89 -22.39 7.60
N ASN A 164 9.59 -21.60 8.42
CA ASN A 164 9.03 -20.89 9.56
C ASN A 164 9.29 -19.39 9.44
N TYR A 165 8.68 -18.75 8.45
CA TYR A 165 8.66 -17.30 8.41
C TYR A 165 7.79 -16.73 9.54
N PRO A 166 8.11 -15.53 10.07
CA PRO A 166 7.23 -14.83 10.99
C PRO A 166 5.83 -14.64 10.40
N THR A 167 4.79 -14.84 11.22
CA THR A 167 3.39 -14.79 10.78
C THR A 167 3.01 -13.43 10.19
N GLY A 168 3.54 -12.33 10.74
CA GLY A 168 3.31 -11.00 10.20
C GLY A 168 3.88 -10.85 8.78
N PHE A 169 5.10 -11.34 8.55
CA PHE A 169 5.70 -11.37 7.22
C PHE A 169 4.89 -12.23 6.24
N SER A 170 4.49 -13.44 6.65
CA SER A 170 3.69 -14.33 5.81
C SER A 170 2.35 -13.69 5.43
N TYR A 171 1.65 -13.07 6.39
CA TYR A 171 0.40 -12.34 6.14
C TYR A 171 0.61 -11.20 5.15
N PHE A 172 1.63 -10.37 5.40
CA PHE A 172 1.97 -9.26 4.51
C PHE A 172 2.26 -9.74 3.08
N MET A 173 3.09 -10.79 2.92
CA MET A 173 3.47 -11.32 1.62
C MET A 173 2.29 -11.94 0.86
N HIS A 174 1.42 -12.66 1.57
CA HIS A 174 0.19 -13.20 1.02
C HIS A 174 -0.71 -12.09 0.47
N LYS A 175 -1.00 -11.07 1.29
CA LYS A 175 -1.89 -9.96 0.92
C LYS A 175 -1.34 -9.11 -0.23
N VAL A 176 -0.05 -8.78 -0.19
CA VAL A 176 0.57 -8.00 -1.28
C VAL A 176 0.58 -8.78 -2.59
N SER A 177 0.79 -10.10 -2.54
CA SER A 177 0.72 -10.94 -3.74
C SER A 177 -0.70 -11.00 -4.32
N ILE A 178 -1.73 -11.13 -3.47
CA ILE A 178 -3.14 -11.10 -3.90
C ILE A 178 -3.47 -9.76 -4.58
N GLU A 179 -3.16 -8.63 -3.95
CA GLU A 179 -3.52 -7.32 -4.47
C GLU A 179 -2.76 -6.97 -5.75
N LEU A 180 -1.47 -7.34 -5.84
CA LEU A 180 -0.70 -7.20 -7.08
C LEU A 180 -1.27 -8.07 -8.20
N HIS A 181 -1.61 -9.32 -7.92
CA HIS A 181 -2.19 -10.23 -8.91
C HIS A 181 -3.52 -9.68 -9.44
N LYS A 182 -4.36 -9.16 -8.55
CA LYS A 182 -5.69 -8.61 -8.87
C LYS A 182 -5.61 -7.31 -9.65
N ARG A 183 -4.77 -6.36 -9.24
CA ARG A 183 -4.75 -4.99 -9.80
C ARG A 183 -3.71 -4.81 -10.91
N THR A 184 -2.54 -5.45 -10.80
CA THR A 184 -1.39 -5.22 -11.68
C THR A 184 -0.60 -6.52 -11.97
N PRO A 185 -1.22 -7.55 -12.57
CA PRO A 185 -0.61 -8.88 -12.71
C PRO A 185 0.69 -8.89 -13.54
N SER A 186 0.83 -7.96 -14.49
CA SER A 186 2.03 -7.87 -15.35
C SER A 186 3.31 -7.48 -14.60
N VAL A 187 3.20 -6.91 -13.41
CA VAL A 187 4.34 -6.49 -12.57
C VAL A 187 4.38 -7.18 -11.21
N GLU A 188 3.53 -8.19 -10.98
CA GLU A 188 3.45 -8.92 -9.71
C GLU A 188 4.82 -9.49 -9.30
N LEU A 189 5.39 -10.36 -10.15
CA LEU A 189 6.66 -11.02 -9.87
C LEU A 189 7.81 -10.02 -9.67
N SER A 190 7.87 -8.99 -10.52
CA SER A 190 8.93 -7.98 -10.44
C SER A 190 8.85 -7.10 -9.21
N ALA A 191 7.63 -6.73 -8.79
CA ALA A 191 7.39 -5.95 -7.58
C ALA A 191 7.73 -6.76 -6.31
N LEU A 192 7.29 -8.02 -6.23
CA LEU A 192 7.58 -8.91 -5.11
C LEU A 192 9.08 -9.20 -4.98
N LYS A 193 9.76 -9.48 -6.10
CA LYS A 193 11.21 -9.68 -6.12
C LYS A 193 11.97 -8.44 -5.67
N ASN A 194 11.55 -7.27 -6.15
CA ASN A 194 12.14 -6.02 -5.73
C ASN A 194 11.96 -5.78 -4.23
N LEU A 195 10.78 -6.11 -3.67
CA LEU A 195 10.51 -5.98 -2.26
C LEU A 195 11.39 -6.92 -1.41
N ILE A 196 11.31 -8.24 -1.66
CA ILE A 196 12.03 -9.25 -0.86
C ILE A 196 13.55 -9.16 -1.09
N PHE A 197 13.99 -9.25 -2.34
CA PHE A 197 15.40 -9.44 -2.63
C PHE A 197 16.16 -8.12 -2.67
N LEU A 198 15.61 -7.07 -3.29
CA LEU A 198 16.36 -5.82 -3.48
C LEU A 198 16.23 -4.91 -2.26
N ARG A 199 15.01 -4.68 -1.77
CA ARG A 199 14.75 -3.73 -0.69
C ARG A 199 15.05 -4.29 0.70
N THR A 200 14.86 -5.59 0.91
CA THR A 200 15.12 -6.21 2.22
C THR A 200 16.48 -6.93 2.25
N ILE A 201 16.65 -8.02 1.48
CA ILE A 201 17.87 -8.85 1.58
C ILE A 201 19.11 -8.11 1.11
N ASN A 202 19.10 -7.56 -0.10
CA ASN A 202 20.27 -6.88 -0.66
C ASN A 202 20.63 -5.63 0.14
N SER A 203 19.63 -4.91 0.64
CA SER A 203 19.85 -3.82 1.60
C SER A 203 20.59 -4.31 2.85
N ALA A 204 20.16 -5.41 3.46
CA ALA A 204 20.82 -5.97 4.64
C ALA A 204 22.29 -6.39 4.36
N LEU A 205 22.57 -6.93 3.17
CA LEU A 205 23.92 -7.26 2.74
C LEU A 205 24.82 -6.01 2.67
N VAL A 206 24.36 -4.94 2.01
CA VAL A 206 25.14 -3.70 1.84
C VAL A 206 25.43 -3.00 3.17
N HIS A 207 24.49 -3.05 4.12
CA HIS A 207 24.64 -2.43 5.44
C HIS A 207 25.33 -3.35 6.47
N SER A 208 25.69 -4.57 6.08
CA SER A 208 26.42 -5.47 6.98
C SER A 208 27.78 -4.88 7.34
N GLN A 209 28.05 -4.80 8.64
CA GLN A 209 29.31 -4.24 9.14
C GLN A 209 30.41 -5.31 9.07
N SER A 210 31.49 -5.02 8.34
CA SER A 210 32.77 -5.73 8.47
C SER A 210 33.88 -4.74 8.82
N LYS A 211 34.88 -5.19 9.57
CA LYS A 211 36.09 -4.42 9.87
C LYS A 211 37.16 -4.55 8.78
N ASN A 212 36.98 -5.49 7.84
CA ASN A 212 37.95 -5.80 6.79
C ASN A 212 37.53 -5.13 5.46
N GLN A 213 38.36 -4.21 4.96
CA GLN A 213 38.08 -3.46 3.74
C GLN A 213 37.89 -4.36 2.51
N GLN A 214 38.65 -5.45 2.40
CA GLN A 214 38.52 -6.40 1.29
C GLN A 214 37.16 -7.11 1.32
N GLU A 215 36.67 -7.46 2.51
CA GLU A 215 35.34 -8.07 2.67
C GLU A 215 34.24 -7.07 2.31
N ILE A 216 34.35 -5.80 2.76
CA ILE A 216 33.38 -4.75 2.42
C ILE A 216 33.25 -4.59 0.91
N GLU A 217 34.36 -4.51 0.18
CA GLU A 217 34.35 -4.35 -1.27
C GLU A 217 33.84 -5.62 -1.99
N SER A 218 34.13 -6.79 -1.44
CA SER A 218 33.63 -8.07 -1.97
C SER A 218 32.13 -8.22 -1.76
N ILE A 219 31.60 -7.78 -0.62
CA ILE A 219 30.15 -7.74 -0.33
C ILE A 219 29.43 -6.77 -1.25
N LYS A 220 30.02 -5.59 -1.53
CA LYS A 220 29.47 -4.65 -2.53
C LYS A 220 29.41 -5.29 -3.92
N THR A 221 30.45 -6.01 -4.31
CA THR A 221 30.49 -6.73 -5.60
C THR A 221 29.44 -7.84 -5.66
N LEU A 222 29.33 -8.63 -4.58
CA LEU A 222 28.29 -9.64 -4.42
C LEU A 222 26.89 -9.04 -4.51
N SER A 223 26.66 -7.90 -3.86
CA SER A 223 25.38 -7.18 -3.88
C SER A 223 24.97 -6.77 -5.30
N VAL A 224 25.91 -6.28 -6.12
CA VAL A 224 25.66 -5.96 -7.53
C VAL A 224 25.29 -7.21 -8.33
N ALA A 225 26.02 -8.31 -8.13
CA ALA A 225 25.73 -9.58 -8.81
C ALA A 225 24.37 -10.17 -8.38
N PHE A 226 24.08 -10.16 -7.08
CA PHE A 226 22.83 -10.62 -6.50
C PHE A 226 21.65 -9.81 -7.03
N GLN A 227 21.73 -8.48 -6.99
CA GLN A 227 20.68 -7.59 -7.53
C GLN A 227 20.42 -7.84 -9.01
N TRP A 228 21.46 -8.04 -9.82
CA TRP A 228 21.29 -8.34 -11.24
C TRP A 228 20.58 -9.67 -11.45
N PHE A 229 20.98 -10.71 -10.71
CA PHE A 229 20.48 -12.07 -10.85
C PHE A 229 19.01 -12.22 -10.43
N VAL A 230 18.64 -11.67 -9.27
CA VAL A 230 17.27 -11.78 -8.74
C VAL A 230 16.28 -10.81 -9.39
N GLY A 231 16.77 -9.71 -9.98
CA GLY A 231 15.93 -8.68 -10.61
C GLY A 231 15.36 -9.07 -11.98
N ASP A 232 14.71 -8.09 -12.63
CA ASP A 232 14.07 -8.23 -13.96
C ASP A 232 15.06 -8.14 -15.13
N SER A 233 16.36 -8.32 -14.87
CA SER A 233 17.38 -8.17 -15.91
C SER A 233 17.17 -9.24 -16.98
N THR A 234 17.07 -8.79 -18.24
CA THR A 234 17.04 -9.67 -19.40
C THR A 234 18.45 -10.12 -19.76
N GLU A 235 18.58 -11.36 -20.23
CA GLU A 235 19.85 -11.92 -20.74
C GLU A 235 20.15 -11.45 -22.17
N GLN A 236 19.26 -10.64 -22.74
CA GLN A 236 19.39 -10.13 -24.10
C GLN A 236 20.42 -9.00 -24.14
N ASN A 237 21.32 -9.04 -25.13
CA ASN A 237 22.33 -8.02 -25.42
C ASN A 237 23.36 -7.79 -24.28
N ILE A 238 23.76 -8.84 -23.57
CA ILE A 238 24.86 -8.75 -22.59
C ILE A 238 26.18 -8.44 -23.34
N PRO A 239 26.86 -7.32 -23.04
CA PRO A 239 28.14 -6.99 -23.67
C PRO A 239 29.20 -8.07 -23.35
N PRO A 240 30.16 -8.34 -24.25
CA PRO A 240 31.24 -9.31 -23.98
C PRO A 240 32.02 -9.03 -22.70
N ALA A 241 32.17 -7.74 -22.33
CA ALA A 241 32.82 -7.30 -21.10
C ALA A 241 32.05 -7.68 -19.80
N GLN A 242 30.80 -8.13 -19.93
CA GLN A 242 29.93 -8.52 -18.82
C GLN A 242 29.46 -9.99 -18.93
N ASN A 243 30.21 -10.85 -19.62
CA ASN A 243 29.89 -12.27 -19.77
C ASN A 243 29.77 -13.05 -18.44
N TRP A 244 30.23 -12.49 -17.31
CA TRP A 244 29.94 -13.02 -15.97
C TRP A 244 28.45 -13.24 -15.71
N LYS A 245 27.59 -12.42 -16.33
CA LYS A 245 26.13 -12.53 -16.28
C LYS A 245 25.64 -13.85 -16.88
N LEU A 246 26.15 -14.19 -18.07
CA LEU A 246 25.82 -15.44 -18.76
C LEU A 246 26.28 -16.65 -17.94
N GLN A 247 27.52 -16.63 -17.45
CA GLN A 247 28.07 -17.71 -16.63
C GLN A 247 27.28 -17.91 -15.32
N LEU A 248 26.85 -16.81 -14.68
CA LEU A 248 26.03 -16.88 -13.47
C LEU A 248 24.64 -17.46 -13.77
N SER A 249 24.01 -17.03 -14.86
CA SER A 249 22.73 -17.58 -15.35
C SER A 249 22.82 -19.07 -15.68
N GLU A 250 23.89 -19.51 -16.36
CA GLU A 250 24.09 -20.93 -16.68
C GLU A 250 24.20 -21.80 -15.42
N LYS A 251 24.84 -21.29 -14.37
CA LYS A 251 25.03 -22.02 -13.11
C LYS A 251 23.78 -22.07 -12.24
N LEU A 252 23.03 -20.98 -12.18
CA LEU A 252 21.94 -20.80 -11.22
C LEU A 252 20.55 -20.68 -11.87
N GLY A 253 20.44 -20.87 -13.18
CA GLY A 253 19.19 -20.66 -13.92
C GLY A 253 18.02 -21.47 -13.39
N SER A 254 18.24 -22.75 -13.04
CA SER A 254 17.22 -23.59 -12.41
C SER A 254 16.75 -23.05 -11.06
N LEU A 255 17.69 -22.54 -10.25
CA LEU A 255 17.40 -21.95 -8.95
C LEU A 255 16.62 -20.63 -9.10
N ARG A 256 16.90 -19.83 -10.14
CA ARG A 256 16.09 -18.63 -10.46
C ARG A 256 14.62 -18.99 -10.69
N SER A 257 14.36 -20.04 -11.47
CA SER A 257 12.98 -20.50 -11.70
C SER A 257 12.31 -21.03 -10.43
N GLN A 258 13.05 -21.70 -9.54
CA GLN A 258 12.53 -22.13 -8.23
C GLN A 258 12.19 -20.93 -7.34
N VAL A 259 13.03 -19.90 -7.31
CA VAL A 259 12.75 -18.64 -6.61
C VAL A 259 11.47 -18.00 -7.16
N ASP A 260 11.29 -17.93 -8.48
CA ASP A 260 10.10 -17.33 -9.09
C ASP A 260 8.83 -18.10 -8.72
N SER A 261 8.92 -19.43 -8.70
CA SER A 261 7.84 -20.30 -8.23
C SER A 261 7.54 -20.13 -6.75
N TRP A 262 8.58 -19.94 -5.92
CA TRP A 262 8.41 -19.71 -4.49
C TRP A 262 7.78 -18.34 -4.20
N VAL A 263 8.23 -17.28 -4.89
CA VAL A 263 7.64 -15.94 -4.74
C VAL A 263 6.15 -15.96 -5.08
N THR A 264 5.78 -16.64 -6.17
CA THR A 264 4.38 -16.71 -6.62
C THR A 264 3.51 -17.62 -5.74
N SER A 265 4.09 -18.63 -5.09
CA SER A 265 3.34 -19.51 -4.16
C SER A 265 2.96 -18.81 -2.85
N LEU A 266 3.60 -17.69 -2.49
CA LEU A 266 3.23 -16.89 -1.32
C LEU A 266 1.78 -16.39 -1.37
N ARG A 267 1.20 -16.25 -2.58
CA ARG A 267 -0.22 -15.92 -2.76
C ARG A 267 -1.16 -16.97 -2.21
N ASP A 268 -0.77 -18.24 -2.24
CA ASP A 268 -1.66 -19.36 -1.95
C ASP A 268 -1.49 -19.89 -0.51
N LEU A 269 -0.85 -19.11 0.36
CA LEU A 269 -0.70 -19.42 1.78
C LEU A 269 -2.05 -19.38 2.51
N ALA A 270 -2.37 -20.44 3.25
CA ALA A 270 -3.50 -20.44 4.18
C ALA A 270 -3.05 -19.79 5.49
N LEU A 271 -3.57 -18.61 5.79
CA LEU A 271 -3.16 -17.80 6.95
C LEU A 271 -4.37 -17.35 7.75
N ASP A 272 -4.19 -17.24 9.06
CA ASP A 272 -5.14 -16.59 9.95
C ASP A 272 -4.96 -15.06 9.89
N ASP A 273 -6.04 -14.31 10.08
CA ASP A 273 -6.00 -12.84 10.13
C ASP A 273 -5.37 -12.30 11.44
N PHE A 274 -5.10 -13.18 12.41
CA PHE A 274 -4.46 -12.84 13.67
C PHE A 274 -2.98 -13.21 13.66
N PHE A 275 -2.12 -12.22 13.91
CA PHE A 275 -0.68 -12.41 14.07
C PHE A 275 -0.14 -11.38 15.06
N GLU A 276 0.94 -11.76 15.75
CA GLU A 276 1.64 -10.89 16.69
C GLU A 276 2.91 -10.33 16.04
N LEU A 277 3.25 -9.09 16.38
CA LEU A 277 4.47 -8.41 15.92
C LEU A 277 5.41 -8.23 17.10
N SER A 278 6.36 -9.15 17.25
CA SER A 278 7.28 -9.20 18.41
C SER A 278 8.17 -7.97 18.61
N TRP A 279 8.32 -7.14 17.56
CA TRP A 279 9.14 -5.94 17.58
C TRP A 279 8.39 -4.68 18.02
N VAL A 280 7.07 -4.78 18.22
CA VAL A 280 6.22 -3.66 18.63
C VAL A 280 5.98 -3.70 20.14
N SER A 281 6.41 -2.66 20.85
CA SER A 281 6.10 -2.53 22.28
C SER A 281 4.60 -2.24 22.50
N PRO A 282 3.91 -2.98 23.39
CA PRO A 282 2.52 -2.69 23.75
C PRO A 282 2.32 -1.29 24.35
N ASP A 283 3.33 -0.75 25.03
CA ASP A 283 3.23 0.54 25.72
C ASP A 283 3.21 1.74 24.76
N ALA A 284 3.72 1.56 23.53
CA ALA A 284 3.83 2.62 22.53
C ALA A 284 2.45 3.11 22.01
N CYS A 285 1.39 2.33 22.20
CA CYS A 285 0.02 2.70 21.79
C CYS A 285 -0.47 3.97 22.49
N ASN A 286 0.03 4.25 23.70
CA ASN A 286 -0.36 5.39 24.52
C ASN A 286 0.16 6.73 24.00
N GLU A 287 1.03 6.74 22.98
CA GLU A 287 1.67 7.97 22.49
C GLU A 287 0.93 8.61 21.31
N LEU A 288 0.25 7.82 20.45
CA LEU A 288 -0.29 8.31 19.18
C LEU A 288 -1.34 9.41 19.37
N LEU A 289 -2.41 9.11 20.13
CA LEU A 289 -3.52 10.04 20.32
C LEU A 289 -3.09 11.33 21.04
N PRO A 290 -2.28 11.29 22.12
CA PRO A 290 -1.78 12.50 22.77
C PRO A 290 -0.88 13.35 21.88
N ARG A 291 -0.05 12.74 21.02
CA ARG A 291 0.77 13.47 20.07
C ARG A 291 -0.07 14.10 18.97
N MET A 292 -1.05 13.38 18.43
CA MET A 292 -2.02 13.94 17.49
C MET A 292 -2.74 15.17 18.07
N LYS A 293 -3.19 15.11 19.34
CA LYS A 293 -3.80 16.27 20.03
C LYS A 293 -2.91 17.51 20.05
N LYS A 294 -1.59 17.35 20.07
CA LYS A 294 -0.62 18.46 20.09
C LYS A 294 -0.21 18.91 18.69
N GLU A 295 -0.08 17.97 17.76
CA GLU A 295 0.55 18.13 16.46
C GLU A 295 -0.47 18.20 15.30
N TRP A 296 -1.79 18.17 15.58
CA TRP A 296 -2.85 18.06 14.57
C TRP A 296 -2.82 19.13 13.46
N LYS A 297 -2.36 20.35 13.78
CA LYS A 297 -2.28 21.45 12.80
C LYS A 297 -1.28 21.14 11.69
N ASP A 298 -0.18 20.48 12.01
CA ASP A 298 0.83 20.11 11.04
C ASP A 298 0.36 18.93 10.18
N ILE A 299 -0.53 18.08 10.73
CA ILE A 299 -1.15 16.97 9.99
C ILE A 299 -2.05 17.50 8.87
N LEU A 300 -2.70 18.66 9.06
CA LEU A 300 -3.61 19.26 8.07
C LEU A 300 -2.96 19.47 6.70
N GLU A 301 -1.65 19.75 6.65
CA GLU A 301 -0.91 19.98 5.40
C GLU A 301 -0.96 18.77 4.44
N PHE A 302 -1.24 17.58 4.97
CA PHE A 302 -1.27 16.33 4.23
C PHE A 302 -2.68 15.84 3.89
N LEU A 303 -3.72 16.60 4.25
CA LEU A 303 -5.12 16.22 4.14
C LEU A 303 -5.85 17.03 3.06
N SER A 304 -6.91 16.45 2.50
CA SER A 304 -7.87 17.15 1.66
C SER A 304 -8.63 18.22 2.46
N PRO A 305 -9.17 19.27 1.81
CA PRO A 305 -9.91 20.33 2.50
C PRO A 305 -11.06 19.81 3.38
N GLU A 306 -11.74 18.75 2.93
CA GLU A 306 -12.85 18.11 3.65
C GLU A 306 -12.35 17.47 4.95
N SER A 307 -11.27 16.70 4.88
CA SER A 307 -10.67 16.04 6.04
C SER A 307 -9.97 17.01 6.98
N GLN A 308 -9.45 18.13 6.47
CA GLN A 308 -8.99 19.23 7.30
C GLN A 308 -10.13 19.82 8.13
N GLY A 309 -11.30 20.02 7.53
CA GLY A 309 -12.51 20.49 8.21
C GLY A 309 -12.95 19.51 9.31
N LEU A 310 -12.99 18.21 8.98
CA LEU A 310 -13.31 17.15 9.95
C LEU A 310 -12.33 17.15 11.13
N LEU A 311 -11.02 17.12 10.86
CA LEU A 311 -10.00 17.10 11.92
C LEU A 311 -10.09 18.37 12.79
N SER A 312 -10.32 19.53 12.17
CA SER A 312 -10.45 20.81 12.88
C SER A 312 -11.67 20.83 13.81
N LEU A 313 -12.82 20.27 13.41
CA LEU A 313 -14.00 20.20 14.27
C LEU A 313 -13.73 19.50 15.61
N HIS A 314 -12.84 18.52 15.62
CA HIS A 314 -12.51 17.72 16.80
C HIS A 314 -11.45 18.37 17.72
N PHE A 315 -10.69 19.35 17.22
CA PHE A 315 -9.60 20.00 17.98
C PHE A 315 -9.77 21.51 18.17
N SER A 316 -10.71 22.14 17.48
CA SER A 316 -11.08 23.53 17.66
C SER A 316 -11.82 23.75 18.99
N ASN A 317 -11.75 24.98 19.50
CA ASN A 317 -12.53 25.39 20.67
C ASN A 317 -14.05 25.32 20.36
N GLU A 318 -14.89 25.09 21.36
CA GLU A 318 -16.36 24.94 21.19
C GLU A 318 -17.00 26.03 20.31
N GLN A 319 -16.56 27.29 20.42
CA GLN A 319 -17.08 28.40 19.62
C GLN A 319 -16.72 28.30 18.13
N GLU A 320 -15.53 27.80 17.81
CA GLU A 320 -15.11 27.57 16.42
C GLU A 320 -15.81 26.34 15.83
N THR A 321 -15.94 25.27 16.62
CA THR A 321 -16.67 24.06 16.23
C THR A 321 -18.13 24.38 15.93
N MET A 322 -18.79 25.21 16.75
CA MET A 322 -20.17 25.64 16.50
C MET A 322 -20.29 26.47 15.21
N ARG A 323 -19.33 27.37 14.92
CA ARG A 323 -19.31 28.12 13.65
C ARG A 323 -19.14 27.20 12.45
N MET A 324 -18.26 26.21 12.54
CA MET A 324 -18.04 25.25 11.46
C MET A 324 -19.25 24.32 11.27
N TYR A 325 -19.91 23.90 12.35
CA TYR A 325 -21.14 23.11 12.27
C TYR A 325 -22.28 23.87 11.60
N ILE A 326 -22.49 25.14 11.95
CA ILE A 326 -23.47 26.02 11.29
C ILE A 326 -23.16 26.13 9.79
N ARG A 327 -21.88 26.32 9.44
CA ARG A 327 -21.45 26.39 8.04
C ARG A 327 -21.75 25.09 7.27
N LEU A 328 -21.39 23.93 7.84
CA LEU A 328 -21.65 22.63 7.22
C LEU A 328 -23.15 22.35 7.07
N THR A 329 -23.96 22.74 8.06
CA THR A 329 -25.42 22.61 7.99
C THR A 329 -25.98 23.46 6.84
N ASN A 330 -25.52 24.70 6.71
CA ASN A 330 -25.91 25.59 5.61
C ASN A 330 -25.45 25.05 4.23
N GLU A 331 -24.26 24.44 4.15
CA GLU A 331 -23.77 23.80 2.92
C GLU A 331 -24.59 22.55 2.55
N LEU A 332 -24.97 21.73 3.53
CA LEU A 332 -25.88 20.58 3.36
C LEU A 332 -27.27 21.01 2.91
N ASP A 333 -27.83 22.06 3.52
CA ASP A 333 -29.13 22.61 3.14
C ASP A 333 -29.08 23.20 1.72
N ALA A 334 -28.00 23.88 1.35
CA ALA A 334 -27.79 24.37 0.00
C ALA A 334 -27.69 23.23 -1.03
N PHE A 335 -26.99 22.15 -0.69
CA PHE A 335 -26.87 20.97 -1.54
C PHE A 335 -28.22 20.27 -1.74
N SER A 336 -28.94 20.02 -0.65
CA SER A 336 -30.29 19.44 -0.66
C SER A 336 -31.26 20.26 -1.53
N ASN A 337 -31.27 21.58 -1.35
CA ASN A 337 -32.10 22.48 -2.15
C ASN A 337 -31.68 22.51 -3.63
N GLY A 338 -30.38 22.39 -3.92
CA GLY A 338 -29.86 22.24 -5.28
C GLY A 338 -30.37 20.97 -5.96
N THR A 339 -30.31 19.82 -5.26
CA THR A 339 -30.79 18.54 -5.79
C THR A 339 -32.30 18.53 -6.04
N VAL A 340 -33.09 19.15 -5.14
CA VAL A 340 -34.54 19.31 -5.30
C VAL A 340 -34.87 20.15 -6.54
N LYS A 341 -34.12 21.23 -6.77
CA LYS A 341 -34.29 22.10 -7.94
C LYS A 341 -33.97 21.36 -9.24
N GLU A 342 -32.87 20.63 -9.30
CA GLU A 342 -32.51 19.82 -10.47
C GLU A 342 -33.55 18.75 -10.79
N HIS A 343 -34.09 18.09 -9.76
CA HIS A 343 -35.14 17.08 -9.96
C HIS A 343 -36.44 17.69 -10.50
N SER A 344 -36.82 18.87 -9.98
CA SER A 344 -37.96 19.64 -10.48
C SER A 344 -37.77 20.06 -11.95
N ASP A 345 -36.59 20.56 -12.31
CA ASP A 345 -36.27 20.97 -13.69
C ASP A 345 -36.32 19.77 -14.66
N LEU A 346 -35.87 18.59 -14.22
CA LEU A 346 -35.95 17.36 -15.00
C LEU A 346 -37.41 16.92 -15.23
N LEU A 347 -38.25 16.97 -14.18
CA LEU A 347 -39.67 16.66 -14.28
C LEU A 347 -40.41 17.61 -15.24
N MET A 348 -40.08 18.90 -15.19
CA MET A 348 -40.62 19.88 -16.14
C MET A 348 -40.22 19.55 -17.58
N LYS A 349 -38.94 19.19 -17.82
CA LYS A 349 -38.47 18.76 -19.15
C LYS A 349 -39.14 17.47 -19.63
N MET A 350 -39.33 16.47 -18.76
CA MET A 350 -40.05 15.24 -19.11
C MET A 350 -41.52 15.52 -19.44
N THR A 351 -42.17 16.43 -18.71
CA THR A 351 -43.55 16.85 -18.99
C THR A 351 -43.65 17.55 -20.34
N ALA A 352 -42.72 18.46 -20.64
CA ALA A 352 -42.65 19.14 -21.92
C ALA A 352 -42.41 18.16 -23.09
N MET A 353 -41.49 17.20 -22.93
CA MET A 353 -41.26 16.16 -23.93
C MET A 353 -42.48 15.25 -24.12
N THR A 354 -43.18 14.89 -23.05
CA THR A 354 -44.40 14.08 -23.12
C THR A 354 -45.50 14.80 -23.92
N MET A 355 -45.62 16.12 -23.73
CA MET A 355 -46.55 16.95 -24.49
C MET A 355 -46.15 17.01 -25.98
N GLN A 356 -44.88 17.23 -26.29
CA GLN A 356 -44.38 17.22 -27.67
C GLN A 356 -44.59 15.85 -28.35
N ILE A 357 -44.35 14.74 -27.65
CA ILE A 357 -44.63 13.39 -28.17
C ILE A 357 -46.12 13.23 -28.48
N LYS A 358 -47.00 13.74 -27.61
CA LYS A 358 -48.45 13.69 -27.82
C LYS A 358 -48.86 14.50 -29.05
N ASP A 359 -48.30 15.70 -29.22
CA ASP A 359 -48.57 16.57 -30.37
C ASP A 359 -48.06 15.94 -31.67
N LEU A 360 -46.86 15.38 -31.68
CA LEU A 360 -46.30 14.64 -32.82
C LEU A 360 -47.15 13.41 -33.16
N LYS A 361 -47.64 12.65 -32.16
CA LYS A 361 -48.56 11.54 -32.41
C LYS A 361 -49.88 12.00 -33.04
N ALA A 362 -50.40 13.14 -32.62
CA ALA A 362 -51.60 13.72 -33.21
C ALA A 362 -51.36 14.17 -34.66
N GLU A 363 -50.20 14.78 -34.94
CA GLU A 363 -49.79 15.19 -36.29
C GLU A 363 -49.59 13.97 -37.20
N ILE A 364 -48.91 12.92 -36.74
CA ILE A 364 -48.77 11.66 -37.49
C ILE A 364 -50.15 11.08 -37.82
N LYS A 365 -51.09 11.07 -36.85
CA LYS A 365 -52.46 10.59 -37.09
C LYS A 365 -53.18 11.44 -38.14
N TYR A 366 -53.00 12.75 -38.11
CA TYR A 366 -53.57 13.67 -39.10
C TYR A 366 -52.99 13.43 -40.51
N LEU A 367 -51.66 13.32 -40.61
CA LEU A 367 -50.97 13.03 -41.87
C LEU A 367 -51.37 11.67 -42.45
N LYS A 368 -51.45 10.63 -41.61
CA LYS A 368 -51.97 9.30 -42.00
C LYS A 368 -53.38 9.42 -42.58
N LYS A 369 -54.26 10.23 -41.97
CA LYS A 369 -55.62 10.47 -42.48
C LYS A 369 -55.62 11.14 -43.86
N ILE A 370 -54.84 12.20 -44.05
CA ILE A 370 -54.70 12.88 -45.36
C ILE A 370 -54.18 11.92 -46.43
N LEU A 371 -53.19 11.09 -46.10
CA LEU A 371 -52.60 10.12 -47.03
C LEU A 371 -53.65 9.09 -47.50
N VAL A 372 -54.46 8.56 -46.59
CA VAL A 372 -55.54 7.62 -46.94
C VAL A 372 -56.66 8.29 -47.73
N GLU A 373 -56.98 9.55 -47.46
CA GLU A 373 -57.94 10.32 -48.27
C GLU A 373 -57.44 10.52 -49.71
N LYS A 374 -56.13 10.62 -49.93
CA LYS A 374 -55.52 10.76 -51.26
C LYS A 374 -55.27 9.42 -51.96
N ASP A 375 -54.98 8.36 -51.22
CA ASP A 375 -54.77 7.00 -51.74
C ASP A 375 -55.50 5.97 -50.86
N PRO A 376 -56.71 5.53 -51.27
CA PRO A 376 -57.52 4.59 -50.50
C PRO A 376 -56.87 3.22 -50.28
N SER A 377 -55.85 2.86 -51.07
CA SER A 377 -55.13 1.58 -50.90
C SER A 377 -54.27 1.53 -49.62
N LEU A 378 -54.02 2.68 -48.99
CA LEU A 378 -53.23 2.83 -47.78
C LEU A 378 -54.04 2.72 -46.47
N GLY A 379 -55.30 2.28 -46.52
CA GLY A 379 -56.20 2.22 -45.36
C GLY A 379 -55.68 1.46 -44.14
N TYR A 380 -54.70 0.56 -44.31
CA TYR A 380 -54.02 -0.15 -43.22
C TYR A 380 -53.28 0.79 -42.25
N LEU A 381 -52.87 1.98 -42.68
CA LEU A 381 -52.13 2.94 -41.84
C LEU A 381 -52.97 3.53 -40.69
N LEU A 382 -54.30 3.45 -40.75
CA LEU A 382 -55.22 3.95 -39.71
C LEU A 382 -55.49 2.94 -38.60
N GLN A 383 -54.97 1.72 -38.70
CA GLN A 383 -55.09 0.72 -37.65
C GLN A 383 -54.18 1.10 -36.46
N PRO A 384 -54.62 0.92 -35.21
CA PRO A 384 -53.79 1.20 -34.04
C PRO A 384 -52.57 0.27 -34.02
N GLU A 385 -51.37 0.85 -33.97
CA GLU A 385 -50.13 0.10 -33.70
C GLU A 385 -50.18 -0.38 -32.23
N HIS A 386 -49.96 -1.67 -32.00
CA HIS A 386 -49.98 -2.31 -30.68
C HIS A 386 -48.77 -1.94 -29.82
#